data_AF-A0A015K9C4-F1
#
_entry.id   AF-A0A015K9C4-F1
#
_cell.length_a   1.000
_cell.length_b   1.000
_cell.length_c   1.000
_cell.angle_alpha   90.00
_cell.angle_beta   90.00
_cell.angle_gamma   90.00
#
_symmetry.space_group_name_H-M   'P 1'
#
loop_
_entity.id
_entity.type
_entity.pdbx_description
1 polymer ?
#
loop_
_entity_poly.entity_id
_entity_poly.type
_entity_poly.pdbx_seq_one_letter_code
_entity_poly.pdbx_strand_id
1 'polypeptide(L)'
;MEEYRISDDVYEQIKDFSFRNLTEEQELFVDKLILNKEIKERYKESGLCKGCKQPKTTVSWCQSCSSKRFQEEFKNWTSGNPEIDKFIQSIQIKANKEQIIEWIEHKNFENVEYLASI
;
A
#
# COMPACT_ATOMS: atom_id res chain seq x y z
N MET A 1 -3.57 14.77 -0.59
CA MET A 1 -2.39 14.39 0.22
C MET A 1 -1.22 14.51 -0.74
N GLU A 2 -0.33 15.49 -0.53
CA GLU A 2 0.81 15.67 -1.44
C GLU A 2 1.59 14.36 -1.50
N GLU A 3 1.84 13.86 -2.71
CA GLU A 3 2.53 12.60 -2.93
C GLU A 3 4.00 12.78 -2.51
N TYR A 4 4.35 12.25 -1.33
CA TYR A 4 5.73 12.10 -0.87
C TYR A 4 6.46 11.05 -1.73
N ARG A 5 6.69 11.39 -3.00
CA ARG A 5 7.35 10.54 -4.00
C ARG A 5 8.74 11.10 -4.29
N ILE A 6 9.73 10.21 -4.34
CA ILE A 6 11.07 10.57 -4.83
C ILE A 6 11.01 10.82 -6.34
N SER A 7 11.91 11.65 -6.86
CA SER A 7 12.00 11.85 -8.31
C SER A 7 12.42 10.55 -9.01
N ASP A 8 12.06 10.44 -10.29
CA ASP A 8 12.44 9.29 -11.10
C ASP A 8 13.96 9.15 -11.23
N ASP A 9 14.69 10.27 -11.30
CA ASP A 9 16.16 10.26 -11.33
C ASP A 9 16.77 9.70 -10.05
N VAL A 10 16.20 10.03 -8.88
CA VAL A 10 16.66 9.48 -7.61
C VAL A 10 16.33 7.99 -7.54
N TYR A 11 15.14 7.59 -7.98
CA TYR A 11 14.74 6.18 -8.04
C TYR A 11 15.73 5.36 -8.88
N GLU A 12 16.05 5.80 -10.10
CA GLU A 12 16.95 5.07 -10.99
C GLU A 12 18.36 4.88 -10.40
N GLN A 13 18.82 5.82 -9.58
CA GLN A 13 20.12 5.75 -8.92
C GLN A 13 20.17 4.72 -7.77
N ILE A 14 19.04 4.46 -7.10
CA ILE A 14 19.00 3.63 -5.87
C ILE A 14 18.13 2.38 -5.98
N LYS A 15 17.46 2.15 -7.12
CA LYS A 15 16.50 1.04 -7.32
C LYS A 15 17.11 -0.35 -7.11
N ASP A 16 18.40 -0.49 -7.36
CA ASP A 16 19.14 -1.75 -7.27
C ASP A 16 19.81 -1.95 -5.91
N PHE A 17 19.73 -0.95 -5.02
CA PHE A 17 20.29 -1.07 -3.68
C PHE A 17 19.42 -1.99 -2.81
N SER A 18 20.08 -2.88 -2.07
CA SER A 18 19.41 -3.67 -1.04
C SER A 18 19.21 -2.80 0.20
N PHE A 19 18.00 -2.29 0.40
CA PHE A 19 17.67 -1.51 1.61
C PHE A 19 17.96 -2.26 2.92
N ARG A 20 17.96 -3.60 2.91
CA ARG A 20 18.29 -4.43 4.08
C ARG A 20 19.78 -4.44 4.42
N ASN A 21 20.64 -4.22 3.40
CA ASN A 21 22.09 -4.39 3.48
C ASN A 21 22.80 -3.24 2.74
N LEU A 22 22.51 -1.99 3.11
CA LEU A 22 23.24 -0.85 2.57
C LEU A 22 24.67 -0.85 3.10
N THR A 23 25.64 -0.64 2.23
CA THR A 23 27.00 -0.29 2.64
C THR A 23 27.03 1.14 3.18
N GLU A 24 28.07 1.49 3.95
CA GLU A 24 28.26 2.87 4.45
C GLU A 24 28.25 3.91 3.32
N GLU A 25 28.87 3.59 2.18
CA GLU A 25 28.87 4.46 1.00
C GLU A 25 27.47 4.62 0.40
N GLN A 26 26.73 3.52 0.23
CA GLN A 26 25.35 3.56 -0.27
C GLN A 26 24.42 4.31 0.68
N GLU A 27 24.60 4.15 1.99
CA GLU A 27 23.83 4.86 2.99
C GLU A 27 24.08 6.36 2.93
N LEU A 28 25.35 6.79 2.88
CA LEU A 28 25.71 8.20 2.68
C LEU A 28 25.17 8.77 1.37
N PHE A 29 25.13 7.97 0.31
CA PHE A 29 24.58 8.36 -0.98
C PHE A 29 23.07 8.57 -0.92
N VAL A 30 22.34 7.62 -0.31
CA VAL A 30 20.89 7.74 -0.06
C VAL A 30 20.58 8.97 0.79
N ASP A 31 21.37 9.22 1.84
CA ASP A 31 21.20 10.36 2.74
C ASP A 31 21.35 11.71 2.05
N LYS A 32 22.16 11.77 0.98
CA LYS A 32 22.32 12.96 0.14
C LYS A 32 21.17 13.14 -0.85
N LEU A 33 20.65 12.05 -1.41
CA LEU A 33 19.59 12.10 -2.43
C LEU A 33 18.19 12.31 -1.84
N ILE A 34 17.87 11.66 -0.72
CA ILE A 34 16.54 11.71 -0.10
C ILE A 34 16.55 12.72 1.05
N LEU A 35 16.22 13.97 0.73
CA LEU A 35 16.22 15.06 1.72
C LEU A 35 15.07 14.97 2.73
N ASN A 36 13.93 14.40 2.31
CA ASN A 36 12.79 14.23 3.21
C ASN A 36 13.10 13.10 4.21
N LYS A 37 13.19 13.47 5.49
CA LYS A 37 13.54 12.56 6.58
C LYS A 37 12.58 11.36 6.69
N GLU A 38 11.28 11.59 6.56
CA GLU A 38 10.26 10.52 6.65
C GLU A 38 10.38 9.52 5.49
N ILE A 39 10.53 10.01 4.25
CA ILE A 39 10.75 9.16 3.07
C ILE A 39 12.03 8.35 3.25
N LYS A 40 13.09 8.98 3.75
CA LYS A 40 14.39 8.36 3.97
C LYS A 40 14.33 7.24 5.00
N GLU A 41 13.69 7.49 6.14
CA GLU A 41 13.48 6.48 7.19
C GLU A 41 12.67 5.30 6.64
N ARG A 42 11.55 5.55 5.94
CA ARG A 42 10.76 4.49 5.32
C ARG A 42 11.52 3.70 4.25
N TYR A 43 12.36 4.37 3.46
CA TYR A 43 13.23 3.69 2.50
C TYR A 43 14.16 2.71 3.19
N LYS A 44 14.84 3.13 4.27
CA LYS A 44 15.77 2.28 5.02
C LYS A 44 15.04 1.12 5.72
N GLU A 45 13.79 1.33 6.17
CA GLU A 45 12.99 0.30 6.83
C GLU A 45 12.39 -0.74 5.86
N SER A 46 11.81 -0.29 4.73
CA SER A 46 10.93 -1.11 3.90
C SER A 46 11.25 -1.09 2.40
N GLY A 47 12.18 -0.23 1.98
CA GLY A 47 12.55 -0.01 0.59
C GLY A 47 11.45 0.68 -0.23
N LEU A 48 11.68 0.76 -1.55
CA LEU A 48 10.75 1.38 -2.49
C LEU A 48 9.86 0.35 -3.18
N CYS A 49 8.65 0.76 -3.53
CA CYS A 49 7.78 -0.02 -4.40
C CYS A 49 8.27 0.06 -5.85
N LYS A 50 8.43 -1.08 -6.53
CA LYS A 50 8.84 -1.11 -7.94
C LYS A 50 7.77 -0.53 -8.90
N GLY A 51 6.50 -0.59 -8.52
CA GLY A 51 5.39 -0.12 -9.35
C GLY A 51 5.19 1.40 -9.30
N CYS A 52 5.13 1.99 -8.11
CA CYS A 52 4.85 3.42 -7.94
C CYS A 52 6.05 4.27 -7.48
N LYS A 53 7.20 3.64 -7.20
CA LYS A 53 8.46 4.27 -6.77
C LYS A 53 8.40 4.98 -5.41
N GLN A 54 7.27 4.91 -4.70
CA GLN A 54 7.13 5.46 -3.36
C GLN A 54 7.68 4.50 -2.29
N PRO A 55 8.10 5.02 -1.11
CA PRO A 55 8.44 4.17 0.02
C PRO A 55 7.29 3.25 0.39
N LYS A 56 7.61 2.01 0.71
CA LYS A 56 6.64 1.05 1.22
C LYS A 56 6.36 1.32 2.70
N THR A 57 5.15 0.98 3.16
CA THR A 57 4.82 1.03 4.59
C THR A 57 5.33 -0.18 5.34
N THR A 58 5.40 -1.33 4.65
CA THR A 58 6.09 -2.53 5.14
C THR A 58 6.82 -3.19 3.98
N VAL A 59 7.77 -4.07 4.26
CA VAL A 59 8.56 -4.79 3.24
C VAL A 59 7.70 -5.38 2.11
N SER A 60 6.49 -5.87 2.44
CA SER A 60 5.55 -6.50 1.51
C SER A 60 4.33 -5.65 1.12
N TRP A 61 4.21 -4.40 1.59
CA TRP A 61 3.01 -3.59 1.35
C TRP A 61 3.34 -2.18 0.86
N CYS A 62 2.72 -1.81 -0.26
CA CYS A 62 2.73 -0.45 -0.75
C CYS A 62 1.33 0.13 -0.64
N GLN A 63 1.10 0.96 0.37
CA GLN A 63 -0.19 1.58 0.64
C GLN A 63 -0.75 2.32 -0.59
N SER A 64 0.08 3.05 -1.33
CA SER A 64 -0.35 3.79 -2.51
C SER A 64 -0.80 2.89 -3.66
N CYS A 65 -0.09 1.78 -3.91
CA CYS A 65 -0.51 0.79 -4.91
C CYS A 65 -1.81 0.08 -4.47
N SER A 66 -1.89 -0.32 -3.21
CA SER A 66 -3.08 -0.99 -2.67
C SER A 66 -4.30 -0.06 -2.71
N SER A 67 -4.15 1.18 -2.27
CA SER A 67 -5.19 2.22 -2.30
C SER A 67 -5.71 2.45 -3.71
N LYS A 68 -4.80 2.57 -4.69
CA LYS A 68 -5.15 2.68 -6.11
C LYS A 68 -5.93 1.46 -6.60
N ARG A 69 -5.46 0.24 -6.29
CA ARG A 69 -6.15 -1.01 -6.65
C ARG A 69 -7.57 -1.03 -6.10
N PHE A 70 -7.75 -0.72 -4.82
CA PHE A 70 -9.08 -0.71 -4.20
C PHE A 70 -10.00 0.32 -4.85
N GLN A 71 -9.52 1.53 -5.12
CA GLN A 71 -10.30 2.55 -5.83
C GLN A 71 -10.79 2.06 -7.21
N GLU A 72 -9.96 1.29 -7.93
CA GLU A 72 -10.35 0.69 -9.22
C GLU A 72 -11.40 -0.43 -9.06
N GLU A 73 -11.42 -1.10 -7.91
CA GLU A 73 -12.34 -2.19 -7.56
C GLU A 73 -13.67 -1.73 -6.94
N PHE A 74 -13.80 -0.48 -6.47
CA PHE A 74 -15.03 0.01 -5.82
C PHE A 74 -16.30 -0.07 -6.67
N LYS A 75 -16.15 -0.12 -7.99
CA LYS A 75 -17.27 -0.30 -8.93
C LYS A 75 -17.64 -1.77 -9.17
N ASN A 76 -16.82 -2.71 -8.70
CA ASN A 76 -16.97 -4.14 -8.97
C ASN A 76 -17.71 -4.89 -7.86
N TRP A 77 -17.95 -4.25 -6.72
CA TRP A 77 -18.67 -4.84 -5.59
C TRP A 77 -19.52 -3.78 -4.88
N THR A 78 -20.59 -4.20 -4.24
CA THR A 78 -21.37 -3.41 -3.29
C THR A 78 -21.96 -4.35 -2.25
N SER A 79 -22.14 -3.86 -1.03
CA SER A 79 -22.91 -4.56 0.01
C SER A 79 -24.42 -4.41 -0.16
N GLY A 80 -24.87 -3.55 -1.08
CA GLY A 80 -26.26 -3.10 -1.14
C GLY A 80 -26.61 -2.05 -0.07
N ASN A 81 -25.68 -1.70 0.83
CA ASN A 81 -25.83 -0.66 1.83
C ASN A 81 -24.77 0.44 1.62
N PRO A 82 -25.15 1.64 1.15
CA PRO A 82 -24.21 2.71 0.84
C PRO A 82 -23.35 3.18 2.02
N GLU A 83 -23.87 3.12 3.25
CA GLU A 83 -23.12 3.52 4.44
C GLU A 83 -22.03 2.50 4.79
N ILE A 84 -22.32 1.21 4.64
CA ILE A 84 -21.33 0.14 4.82
C ILE A 84 -20.27 0.22 3.72
N ASP A 85 -20.67 0.43 2.47
CA ASP A 85 -19.75 0.58 1.34
C ASP A 85 -18.78 1.75 1.59
N LYS A 86 -19.32 2.92 1.95
CA LYS A 86 -18.50 4.10 2.26
C LYS A 86 -17.54 3.85 3.42
N PHE A 87 -17.97 3.15 4.46
CA PHE A 87 -17.11 2.78 5.59
C PHE A 87 -15.95 1.89 5.13
N ILE A 88 -16.23 0.78 4.43
CA ILE A 88 -15.22 -0.16 3.94
C ILE A 88 -14.25 0.53 2.98
N GLN A 89 -14.75 1.28 2.00
CA GLN A 89 -13.93 2.02 1.04
C GLN A 89 -12.99 3.00 1.75
N SER A 90 -13.47 3.70 2.79
CA SER A 90 -12.64 4.64 3.55
C SER A 90 -11.47 3.98 4.27
N ILE A 91 -11.64 2.73 4.71
CA ILE A 91 -10.60 1.92 5.34
C ILE A 91 -9.64 1.40 4.27
N GLN A 92 -10.16 0.83 3.18
CA GLN A 92 -9.35 0.30 2.08
C GLN A 92 -8.40 1.34 1.46
N ILE A 93 -8.83 2.61 1.35
CA ILE A 93 -7.98 3.72 0.87
C ILE A 93 -6.75 3.93 1.77
N LYS A 94 -6.89 3.71 3.08
CA LYS A 94 -5.87 4.03 4.09
C LYS A 94 -5.20 2.78 4.67
N ALA A 95 -5.63 1.58 4.31
CA ALA A 95 -5.21 0.36 4.97
C ALA A 95 -3.70 0.10 4.81
N ASN A 96 -3.06 -0.26 5.92
CA ASN A 96 -1.85 -1.06 5.91
C ASN A 96 -2.22 -2.54 5.72
N LYS A 97 -1.21 -3.41 5.63
CA LYS A 97 -1.41 -4.84 5.39
C LYS A 97 -2.24 -5.51 6.49
N GLU A 98 -2.08 -5.07 7.73
CA GLU A 98 -2.68 -5.67 8.92
C GLU A 98 -4.11 -5.18 9.20
N GLN A 99 -4.52 -4.05 8.60
CA GLN A 99 -5.79 -3.37 8.86
C GLN A 99 -6.75 -3.42 7.67
N ILE A 100 -6.43 -4.20 6.64
CA ILE A 100 -7.25 -4.29 5.43
C ILE A 100 -8.56 -5.03 5.74
N ILE A 101 -9.67 -4.47 5.25
CA ILE A 101 -10.98 -5.12 5.22
C ILE A 101 -11.28 -5.43 3.75
N GLU A 102 -11.64 -6.68 3.46
CA GLU A 102 -12.09 -7.09 2.13
C GLU A 102 -13.58 -7.41 2.18
N TRP A 103 -14.32 -6.89 1.19
CA TRP A 103 -15.71 -7.26 0.99
C TRP A 103 -15.79 -8.48 0.09
N ILE A 104 -16.47 -9.53 0.55
CA ILE A 104 -16.74 -10.74 -0.22
C ILE A 104 -18.25 -10.84 -0.39
N GLU A 105 -18.73 -10.85 -1.64
CA GLU A 105 -20.15 -10.98 -1.91
C GLU A 105 -20.67 -12.34 -1.45
N HIS A 106 -21.88 -12.37 -0.89
CA HIS A 106 -22.50 -13.60 -0.38
C HIS A 106 -22.51 -14.74 -1.41
N LYS A 107 -22.72 -14.40 -2.69
CA LYS A 107 -22.74 -15.36 -3.81
C LYS A 107 -21.42 -16.09 -4.05
N ASN A 108 -20.31 -15.57 -3.53
CA ASN A 108 -18.97 -16.16 -3.68
C ASN A 108 -18.68 -17.19 -2.58
N PHE A 109 -19.52 -17.31 -1.56
CA PHE A 109 -19.37 -18.35 -0.54
C PHE A 109 -19.99 -19.66 -1.04
N GLU A 110 -19.24 -20.75 -0.84
CA GLU A 110 -19.70 -22.12 -1.10
C GLU A 110 -20.00 -22.83 0.22
N ASN A 111 -20.84 -23.87 0.19
CA ASN A 111 -21.20 -24.68 1.37
C ASN A 111 -21.81 -23.88 2.53
N VAL A 112 -22.66 -22.90 2.20
CA VAL A 112 -23.37 -22.09 3.20
C VAL A 112 -24.51 -22.90 3.82
N GLU A 113 -24.47 -23.10 5.15
CA GLU A 113 -25.56 -23.69 5.94
C GLU A 113 -26.32 -22.59 6.69
N TYR A 114 -27.65 -22.57 6.54
CA TYR A 114 -28.51 -21.62 7.24
C TYR A 114 -29.02 -22.24 8.55
N LEU A 115 -28.65 -21.63 9.68
CA LEU A 115 -29.01 -22.10 11.02
C LEU A 115 -30.40 -21.64 11.49
N ALA A 116 -30.95 -20.61 10.84
CA ALA A 116 -32.30 -20.13 11.04
C ALA A 116 -32.77 -19.40 9.77
N SER A 117 -34.04 -19.60 9.40
CA SER A 117 -34.72 -18.79 8.40
C SER A 117 -35.43 -17.62 9.08
N ILE A 118 -35.41 -16.44 8.45
CA ILE A 118 -36.17 -15.25 8.85
C ILE A 118 -37.64 -15.42 8.47
#